data_AF-A0A968J286-F1
#
_entry.id   AF-A0A968J286-F1
#
_cell.length_a   1.000
_cell.length_b   1.000
_cell.length_c   1.000
_cell.angle_alpha   90.00
_cell.angle_beta   90.00
_cell.angle_gamma   90.00
#
_symmetry.space_group_name_H-M   'P 1'
#
loop_
_entity.id
_entity.type
_entity.pdbx_description
1 polymer ?
#
loop_
_entity_poly.entity_id
_entity_poly.type
_entity_poly.pdbx_seq_one_letter_code
_entity_poly.pdbx_strand_id
1 'polypeptide(L)'
;QVLFWRVALHYSSEISLVDSILEAYKTFQVKHFHRFVSQISIISYLQSESPASGIANLAFQEYISPRELFVKAKLPSWIQPIQDAFGEVTEIFCTIDNPAKHHSQWLIRCFDQMNHELQTRSVERLLLTLPKQTAGSLPDLIQWLREHYGPKGLSLSWHSLSEEARKNLREWIGAASYQDFANLVDRILNKLPLNDRESRQLSRRKDFWSNYSDAFLRIRILIPGKTISYLNTQDFSSDIEILAHDGTDTEVCVFDFGEWFVIEFFRGGGSEIRLFPKGDLETILFNSNNLSVKQLRSLGGEVHDHVFLWQPFCVKWLGRKGIYPNKDITYFRVSSRSRPYFDWKTHSLPEPSQEDQLEREEQLNHWHRHIASL
;
A
#
# COMPACT_ATOMS: atom_id res chain seq x y z
N GLN A 1 41.52 19.10 4.83
CA GLN A 1 40.50 18.91 3.77
C GLN A 1 39.25 19.76 4.00
N VAL A 2 38.53 19.64 5.11
CA VAL A 2 37.33 20.47 5.39
C VAL A 2 37.61 21.98 5.34
N LEU A 3 38.74 22.42 5.90
CA LEU A 3 39.16 23.84 5.87
C LEU A 3 39.43 24.34 4.44
N PHE A 4 40.05 23.52 3.60
CA PHE A 4 40.34 23.86 2.20
C PHE A 4 39.05 24.06 1.41
N TRP A 5 38.07 23.16 1.56
CA TRP A 5 36.77 23.30 0.91
C TRP A 5 35.91 24.44 1.48
N ARG A 6 36.06 24.77 2.77
CA ARG A 6 35.44 25.95 3.36
C ARG A 6 36.01 27.23 2.77
N VAL A 7 37.32 27.32 2.58
CA VAL A 7 37.97 28.46 1.90
C VAL A 7 37.56 28.50 0.43
N ALA A 8 37.52 27.34 -0.23
CA ALA A 8 37.07 27.20 -1.62
C ALA A 8 35.66 27.75 -1.86
N LEU A 9 34.71 27.44 -0.97
CA LEU A 9 33.31 27.86 -1.11
C LEU A 9 33.02 29.25 -0.54
N HIS A 10 33.83 29.74 0.40
CA HIS A 10 33.63 31.07 0.99
C HIS A 10 33.99 32.20 0.01
N TYR A 11 34.93 31.95 -0.91
CA TYR A 11 35.38 32.94 -1.89
C TYR A 11 34.59 32.95 -3.21
N SER A 12 33.65 32.02 -3.44
CA SER A 12 32.83 32.03 -4.67
C SER A 12 31.65 33.00 -4.62
N SER A 13 31.39 33.65 -3.48
CA SER A 13 30.27 34.59 -3.24
C SER A 13 28.84 34.07 -3.50
N GLU A 14 28.68 32.95 -4.19
CA GLU A 14 27.44 32.24 -4.45
C GLU A 14 27.77 30.74 -4.45
N ILE A 15 27.16 29.99 -3.52
CA ILE A 15 26.78 28.56 -3.46
C ILE A 15 27.30 27.57 -4.55
N SER A 16 28.50 27.76 -5.07
CA SER A 16 29.14 27.09 -6.20
C SER A 16 30.64 27.01 -5.94
N LEU A 17 31.34 26.07 -6.58
CA LEU A 17 32.80 25.94 -6.43
C LEU A 17 33.52 26.97 -7.31
N VAL A 18 34.54 27.64 -6.77
CA VAL A 18 35.36 28.59 -7.56
C VAL A 18 36.07 27.86 -8.70
N ASP A 19 35.98 28.40 -9.93
CA ASP A 19 36.57 27.83 -11.15
C ASP A 19 38.07 27.52 -11.04
N SER A 20 38.82 28.36 -10.33
CA SER A 20 40.27 28.16 -10.14
C SER A 20 40.61 26.87 -9.36
N ILE A 21 39.71 26.43 -8.49
CA ILE A 21 39.87 25.18 -7.72
C ILE A 21 39.49 23.99 -8.60
N LEU A 22 38.49 24.18 -9.44
CA LEU A 22 38.06 23.21 -10.44
C LEU A 22 39.16 22.98 -11.50
N GLU A 23 39.87 24.03 -11.92
CA GLU A 23 41.02 23.95 -12.83
C GLU A 23 42.26 23.32 -12.18
N ALA A 24 42.63 23.74 -10.97
CA ALA A 24 43.77 23.18 -10.24
C ALA A 24 43.60 21.66 -9.97
N TYR A 25 42.36 21.20 -9.79
CA TYR A 25 42.07 19.78 -9.61
C TYR A 25 42.27 18.97 -10.88
N LYS A 26 41.97 19.52 -12.07
CA LYS A 26 42.27 18.88 -13.37
C LYS A 26 43.78 18.63 -13.53
N THR A 27 44.61 19.55 -13.06
CA THR A 27 46.08 19.43 -13.09
C THR A 27 46.62 18.36 -12.13
N PHE A 28 45.91 18.07 -11.03
CA PHE A 28 46.32 17.10 -10.01
C PHE A 28 46.02 15.63 -10.38
N GLN A 29 45.32 15.37 -11.49
CA GLN A 29 44.76 14.05 -11.84
C GLN A 29 45.77 12.92 -12.09
N VAL A 30 47.09 13.15 -12.11
CA VAL A 30 48.02 12.23 -12.77
C VAL A 30 48.65 11.15 -11.85
N LYS A 31 48.53 11.19 -10.51
CA LYS A 31 49.35 10.29 -9.65
C LYS A 31 48.64 9.37 -8.63
N HIS A 32 47.35 9.55 -8.30
CA HIS A 32 46.68 8.74 -7.26
C HIS A 32 45.22 8.35 -7.62
N PHE A 33 45.01 7.91 -8.86
CA PHE A 33 43.69 7.77 -9.50
C PHE A 33 42.67 6.91 -8.72
N HIS A 34 43.10 5.78 -8.15
CA HIS A 34 42.15 4.81 -7.57
C HIS A 34 41.55 5.23 -6.21
N ARG A 35 42.21 6.11 -5.46
CA ARG A 35 41.78 6.47 -4.10
C ARG A 35 40.74 7.60 -4.07
N PHE A 36 40.53 8.28 -5.19
CA PHE A 36 39.71 9.50 -5.28
C PHE A 36 38.63 9.46 -6.36
N VAL A 37 38.31 8.29 -6.93
CA VAL A 37 37.38 8.15 -8.07
C VAL A 37 36.03 8.81 -7.77
N SER A 38 35.46 8.58 -6.58
CA SER A 38 34.16 9.19 -6.22
C SER A 38 34.24 10.71 -6.05
N GLN A 39 35.32 11.26 -5.48
CA GLN A 39 35.54 12.71 -5.42
C GLN A 39 35.67 13.33 -6.81
N ILE A 40 36.42 12.67 -7.71
CA ILE A 40 36.64 13.14 -9.08
C ILE A 40 35.29 13.16 -9.83
N SER A 41 34.49 12.09 -9.73
CA SER A 41 33.19 12.04 -10.37
C SER A 41 32.26 13.13 -9.84
N ILE A 42 32.17 13.32 -8.52
CA ILE A 42 31.34 14.39 -7.93
C ILE A 42 31.78 15.77 -8.44
N ILE A 43 33.08 16.07 -8.44
CA ILE A 43 33.60 17.35 -8.92
C ILE A 43 33.33 17.53 -10.42
N SER A 44 33.41 16.46 -11.21
CA SER A 44 33.11 16.53 -12.65
C SER A 44 31.64 16.82 -12.93
N TYR A 45 30.71 16.28 -12.12
CA TYR A 45 29.29 16.63 -12.24
C TYR A 45 29.00 18.05 -11.77
N LEU A 46 29.71 18.55 -10.75
CA LEU A 46 29.60 19.96 -10.36
C LEU A 46 30.03 20.94 -11.47
N GLN A 47 30.77 20.47 -12.48
CA GLN A 47 31.19 21.24 -13.66
C GLN A 47 30.25 21.07 -14.86
N SER A 48 29.25 20.18 -14.79
CA SER A 48 28.37 19.90 -15.93
C SER A 48 27.20 20.89 -16.01
N GLU A 49 26.52 20.91 -17.15
CA GLU A 49 25.29 21.71 -17.34
C GLU A 49 24.11 21.21 -16.48
N SER A 50 24.17 19.98 -15.97
CA SER A 50 23.16 19.40 -15.06
C SER A 50 23.82 18.65 -13.89
N PRO A 51 24.31 19.37 -12.88
CA PRO A 51 24.98 18.76 -11.72
C PRO A 51 24.06 17.86 -10.91
N ALA A 52 22.80 18.27 -10.75
CA ALA A 52 21.81 17.59 -9.91
C ALA A 52 21.57 16.14 -10.34
N SER A 53 21.28 15.94 -11.64
CA SER A 53 21.00 14.60 -12.19
C SER A 53 22.22 13.68 -12.10
N GLY A 54 23.42 14.22 -12.38
CA GLY A 54 24.67 13.47 -12.26
C GLY A 54 24.98 13.03 -10.82
N ILE A 55 24.81 13.93 -9.86
CA ILE A 55 24.99 13.64 -8.43
C ILE A 55 23.97 12.61 -7.95
N ALA A 56 22.70 12.76 -8.32
CA ALA A 56 21.64 11.84 -7.92
C ALA A 56 21.87 10.43 -8.50
N ASN A 57 22.35 10.33 -9.75
CA ASN A 57 22.71 9.05 -10.38
C ASN A 57 23.90 8.37 -9.69
N LEU A 58 24.96 9.11 -9.33
CA LEU A 58 26.06 8.56 -8.55
C LEU A 58 25.60 8.05 -7.18
N ALA A 59 24.75 8.83 -6.50
CA ALA A 59 24.20 8.47 -5.21
C ALA A 59 23.38 7.17 -5.30
N PHE A 60 22.57 7.06 -6.37
CA PHE A 60 21.81 5.85 -6.69
C PHE A 60 22.70 4.63 -6.92
N GLN A 61 23.76 4.75 -7.73
CA GLN A 61 24.72 3.66 -8.00
C GLN A 61 25.40 3.13 -6.73
N GLU A 62 25.59 3.98 -5.73
CA GLU A 62 26.18 3.61 -4.44
C GLU A 62 25.14 3.25 -3.36
N TYR A 63 23.83 3.30 -3.67
CA TYR A 63 22.72 3.11 -2.73
C TYR A 63 22.82 3.98 -1.45
N ILE A 64 23.28 5.22 -1.63
CA ILE A 64 23.37 6.24 -0.60
C ILE A 64 22.65 7.51 -1.07
N SER A 65 22.24 8.35 -0.13
CA SER A 65 21.65 9.65 -0.45
C SER A 65 22.68 10.63 -1.02
N PRO A 66 22.25 11.65 -1.79
CA PRO A 66 23.14 12.71 -2.28
C PRO A 66 23.99 13.36 -1.17
N ARG A 67 23.41 13.55 0.02
CA ARG A 67 24.13 14.11 1.16
C ARG A 67 25.20 13.14 1.69
N GLU A 68 24.87 11.86 1.84
CA GLU A 68 25.81 10.83 2.30
C GLU A 68 26.98 10.66 1.32
N LEU A 69 26.73 10.75 0.02
CA LEU A 69 27.75 10.73 -1.02
C LEU A 69 28.81 11.82 -0.77
N PHE A 70 28.36 13.05 -0.50
CA PHE A 70 29.27 14.17 -0.19
C PHE A 70 30.00 13.97 1.15
N VAL A 71 29.30 13.50 2.19
CA VAL A 71 29.93 13.21 3.50
C VAL A 71 31.02 12.13 3.36
N LYS A 72 30.74 11.05 2.63
CA LYS A 72 31.69 9.97 2.31
C LYS A 72 32.88 10.49 1.52
N ALA A 73 32.64 11.40 0.59
CA ALA A 73 33.66 12.09 -0.18
C ALA A 73 34.45 13.15 0.61
N LYS A 74 34.06 13.44 1.86
CA LYS A 74 34.59 14.52 2.72
C LYS A 74 34.40 15.91 2.10
N LEU A 75 33.31 16.08 1.37
CA LEU A 75 32.87 17.33 0.74
C LEU A 75 31.77 18.01 1.57
N PRO A 76 31.60 19.34 1.39
CA PRO A 76 30.53 20.10 2.05
C PRO A 76 29.14 19.58 1.70
N SER A 77 28.34 19.23 2.71
CA SER A 77 27.04 18.57 2.54
C SER A 77 25.84 19.54 2.54
N TRP A 78 26.10 20.86 2.51
CA TRP A 78 25.10 21.93 2.66
C TRP A 78 24.98 22.82 1.42
N ILE A 79 25.60 22.44 0.30
CA ILE A 79 25.58 23.23 -0.95
C ILE A 79 24.28 22.99 -1.74
N GLN A 80 23.85 24.01 -2.50
CA GLN A 80 22.61 23.97 -3.30
C GLN A 80 22.53 22.78 -4.27
N PRO A 81 23.60 22.38 -4.99
CA PRO A 81 23.54 21.23 -5.88
C PRO A 81 23.09 19.91 -5.22
N ILE A 82 23.27 19.77 -3.90
CA ILE A 82 22.77 18.60 -3.16
C ILE A 82 21.25 18.69 -2.99
N GLN A 83 20.71 19.88 -2.70
CA GLN A 83 19.27 20.11 -2.63
C GLN A 83 18.61 19.88 -3.98
N ASP A 84 19.24 20.36 -5.05
CA ASP A 84 18.76 20.15 -6.42
C ASP A 84 18.81 18.66 -6.79
N ALA A 85 19.88 17.95 -6.41
CA ALA A 85 19.99 16.50 -6.62
C ALA A 85 18.89 15.71 -5.90
N PHE A 86 18.43 16.16 -4.73
CA PHE A 86 17.26 15.57 -4.07
C PHE A 86 15.98 15.73 -4.90
N GLY A 87 15.85 16.75 -5.75
CA GLY A 87 14.73 16.90 -6.68
C GLY A 87 14.69 15.86 -7.80
N GLU A 88 15.83 15.23 -8.11
CA GLU A 88 15.99 14.30 -9.23
C GLU A 88 15.81 12.82 -8.81
N VAL A 89 15.88 12.51 -7.51
CA VAL A 89 15.91 11.10 -7.04
C VAL A 89 14.63 10.33 -7.38
N THR A 90 13.46 10.98 -7.33
CA THR A 90 12.19 10.33 -7.71
C THR A 90 12.18 10.03 -9.20
N GLU A 91 12.70 10.92 -10.03
CA GLU A 91 12.73 10.73 -11.47
C GLU A 91 13.60 9.52 -11.83
N ILE A 92 14.80 9.45 -11.25
CA ILE A 92 15.70 8.29 -11.38
C ILE A 92 15.00 7.02 -10.93
N PHE A 93 14.36 7.02 -9.76
CA PHE A 93 13.66 5.85 -9.24
C PHE A 93 12.55 5.36 -10.20
N CYS A 94 11.77 6.29 -10.77
CA CYS A 94 10.69 5.97 -11.70
C CYS A 94 11.18 5.39 -13.04
N THR A 95 12.46 5.56 -13.40
CA THR A 95 13.04 4.93 -14.60
C THR A 95 13.45 3.47 -14.43
N ILE A 96 13.41 2.94 -13.21
CA ILE A 96 13.86 1.58 -12.92
C ILE A 96 12.77 0.59 -13.33
N ASP A 97 13.11 -0.32 -14.24
CA ASP A 97 12.28 -1.50 -14.52
C ASP A 97 12.31 -2.47 -13.33
N ASN A 98 11.14 -2.77 -12.76
CA ASN A 98 10.97 -3.71 -11.64
C ASN A 98 11.89 -3.42 -10.42
N PRO A 99 11.67 -2.31 -9.69
CA PRO A 99 12.43 -1.96 -8.51
C PRO A 99 12.38 -3.06 -7.44
N ALA A 100 13.54 -3.35 -6.83
CA ALA A 100 13.69 -4.26 -5.70
C ALA A 100 13.73 -3.50 -4.36
N LYS A 101 13.73 -4.26 -3.25
CA LYS A 101 13.71 -3.72 -1.88
C LYS A 101 14.81 -2.69 -1.57
N HIS A 102 16.02 -2.86 -2.09
CA HIS A 102 17.10 -1.90 -1.83
C HIS A 102 16.88 -0.55 -2.55
N HIS A 103 16.20 -0.55 -3.70
CA HIS A 103 15.83 0.68 -4.40
C HIS A 103 14.82 1.50 -3.58
N SER A 104 13.78 0.84 -3.02
CA SER A 104 12.80 1.53 -2.18
C SER A 104 13.43 2.08 -0.90
N GLN A 105 14.32 1.31 -0.27
CA GLN A 105 15.06 1.77 0.91
C GLN A 105 15.96 2.97 0.63
N TRP A 106 16.59 3.02 -0.55
CA TRP A 106 17.36 4.18 -0.98
C TRP A 106 16.46 5.41 -1.15
N LEU A 107 15.32 5.28 -1.83
CA LEU A 107 14.39 6.38 -2.05
C LEU A 107 13.84 6.93 -0.72
N ILE A 108 13.44 6.05 0.19
CA ILE A 108 12.97 6.42 1.54
C ILE A 108 14.05 7.21 2.29
N ARG A 109 15.30 6.72 2.28
CA ARG A 109 16.42 7.43 2.92
C ARG A 109 16.66 8.81 2.32
N CYS A 110 16.40 8.98 1.01
CA CYS A 110 16.45 10.28 0.37
C CYS A 110 15.30 11.18 0.85
N PHE A 111 14.07 10.68 0.92
CA PHE A 111 12.90 11.43 1.42
C PHE A 111 13.09 11.91 2.86
N ASP A 112 13.65 11.09 3.74
CA ASP A 112 13.90 11.45 5.16
C ASP A 112 14.88 12.62 5.33
N GLN A 113 15.65 12.96 4.29
CA GLN A 113 16.64 14.04 4.32
C GLN A 113 16.20 15.31 3.57
N MET A 114 15.05 15.25 2.89
CA MET A 114 14.46 16.39 2.20
C MET A 114 13.76 17.33 3.19
N ASN A 115 13.68 18.61 2.82
CA ASN A 115 12.72 19.50 3.47
C ASN A 115 11.28 19.14 3.04
N HIS A 116 10.29 19.60 3.80
CA HIS A 116 8.88 19.22 3.63
C HIS A 116 8.32 19.57 2.23
N GLU A 117 8.66 20.75 1.71
CA GLU A 117 8.18 21.20 0.39
C GLU A 117 8.71 20.32 -0.74
N LEU A 118 10.03 20.07 -0.77
CA LEU A 118 10.66 19.22 -1.77
C LEU A 118 10.19 17.77 -1.63
N GLN A 119 10.07 17.27 -0.40
CA GLN A 119 9.57 15.93 -0.12
C GLN A 119 8.15 15.75 -0.67
N THR A 120 7.24 16.70 -0.39
CA THR A 120 5.85 16.65 -0.87
C THR A 120 5.81 16.59 -2.40
N ARG A 121 6.57 17.47 -3.07
CA ARG A 121 6.65 17.51 -4.54
C ARG A 121 7.20 16.20 -5.13
N SER A 122 8.21 15.62 -4.50
CA SER A 122 8.83 14.37 -4.92
C SER A 122 7.92 13.16 -4.70
N VAL A 123 7.15 13.15 -3.60
CA VAL A 123 6.13 12.12 -3.33
C VAL A 123 4.95 12.24 -4.30
N GLU A 124 4.49 13.45 -4.58
CA GLU A 124 3.43 13.69 -5.56
C GLU A 124 3.84 13.19 -6.95
N ARG A 125 5.05 13.53 -7.41
CA ARG A 125 5.58 13.01 -8.67
C ARG A 125 5.63 11.48 -8.68
N LEU A 126 6.08 10.87 -7.59
CA LEU A 126 6.14 9.40 -7.46
C LEU A 126 4.75 8.78 -7.65
N LEU A 127 3.74 9.31 -6.96
CA LEU A 127 2.37 8.81 -6.99
C LEU A 127 1.69 8.98 -8.35
N LEU A 128 2.06 10.01 -9.12
CA LEU A 128 1.51 10.27 -10.44
C LEU A 128 2.24 9.52 -11.55
N THR A 129 3.51 9.12 -11.33
CA THR A 129 4.36 8.54 -12.38
C THR A 129 4.47 7.03 -12.27
N LEU A 130 4.61 6.49 -11.05
CA LEU A 130 4.87 5.07 -10.86
C LEU A 130 3.57 4.26 -11.02
N PRO A 131 3.56 3.18 -11.82
CA PRO A 131 2.39 2.33 -11.93
C PRO A 131 2.05 1.65 -10.60
N LYS A 132 0.76 1.51 -10.31
CA LYS A 132 0.24 0.86 -9.10
C LYS A 132 0.77 -0.56 -8.92
N GLN A 133 0.88 -1.33 -9.99
CA GLN A 133 1.36 -2.73 -9.94
C GLN A 133 2.80 -2.78 -9.44
N THR A 134 3.63 -1.83 -9.87
CA THR A 134 5.01 -1.68 -9.41
C THR A 134 5.08 -1.22 -7.96
N ALA A 135 4.23 -0.27 -7.56
CA ALA A 135 4.18 0.16 -6.17
C ALA A 135 3.77 -0.97 -5.21
N GLY A 136 2.80 -1.79 -5.61
CA GLY A 136 2.29 -2.91 -4.82
C GLY A 136 3.33 -3.98 -4.47
N SER A 137 4.46 -4.05 -5.18
CA SER A 137 5.57 -4.96 -4.85
C SER A 137 6.59 -4.37 -3.86
N LEU A 138 6.39 -3.13 -3.40
CA LEU A 138 7.31 -2.38 -2.54
C LEU A 138 6.67 -2.06 -1.17
N PRO A 139 6.55 -3.05 -0.26
CA PRO A 139 5.84 -2.87 1.01
C PRO A 139 6.45 -1.78 1.92
N ASP A 140 7.78 -1.71 2.01
CA ASP A 140 8.47 -0.70 2.84
C ASP A 140 8.12 0.74 2.38
N LEU A 141 7.99 0.96 1.06
CA LEU A 141 7.65 2.27 0.49
C LEU A 141 6.20 2.64 0.79
N ILE A 142 5.29 1.67 0.62
CA ILE A 142 3.86 1.89 0.93
C ILE A 142 3.66 2.18 2.41
N GLN A 143 4.37 1.48 3.30
CA GLN A 143 4.31 1.73 4.73
C GLN A 143 4.83 3.13 5.08
N TRP A 144 5.98 3.54 4.53
CA TRP A 144 6.50 4.88 4.75
C TRP A 144 5.53 5.97 4.26
N LEU A 145 4.93 5.79 3.08
CA LEU A 145 3.92 6.69 2.53
C LEU A 145 2.66 6.75 3.39
N ARG A 146 2.22 5.62 3.94
CA ARG A 146 1.07 5.54 4.86
C ARG A 146 1.32 6.32 6.14
N GLU A 147 2.51 6.24 6.71
CA GLU A 147 2.87 6.93 7.95
C GLU A 147 3.00 8.45 7.75
N HIS A 148 3.62 8.88 6.65
CA HIS A 148 3.94 10.29 6.40
C HIS A 148 2.85 11.06 5.64
N TYR A 149 2.12 10.39 4.75
CA TYR A 149 1.12 10.99 3.87
C TYR A 149 -0.24 10.28 3.95
N GLY A 150 -0.43 9.29 4.83
CA GLY A 150 -1.72 8.60 4.94
C GLY A 150 -2.83 9.52 5.50
N PRO A 151 -4.10 9.22 5.19
CA PRO A 151 -5.25 10.04 5.61
C PRO A 151 -5.46 10.08 7.14
N LYS A 152 -4.83 9.16 7.88
CA LYS A 152 -4.91 9.04 9.35
C LYS A 152 -3.60 9.39 10.06
N GLY A 153 -2.55 9.75 9.32
CA GLY A 153 -1.31 10.20 9.92
C GLY A 153 -1.56 11.49 10.70
N LEU A 154 -0.83 11.69 11.80
CA LEU A 154 -0.77 12.99 12.52
C LEU A 154 -0.20 14.12 11.64
N SER A 155 0.23 13.80 10.42
CA SER A 155 0.87 14.69 9.48
C SER A 155 -0.17 15.47 8.68
N LEU A 156 0.02 16.79 8.62
CA LEU A 156 -0.73 17.70 7.74
C LEU A 156 -0.44 17.44 6.24
N SER A 157 0.55 16.58 5.92
CA SER A 157 1.03 16.34 4.55
C SER A 157 0.03 15.59 3.67
N TRP A 158 -0.98 14.93 4.23
CA TRP A 158 -2.07 14.39 3.41
C TRP A 158 -2.76 15.50 2.62
N HIS A 159 -3.00 16.65 3.25
CA HIS A 159 -3.69 17.77 2.62
C HIS A 159 -2.81 18.56 1.65
N SER A 160 -1.49 18.36 1.67
CA SER A 160 -0.57 19.00 0.72
C SER A 160 -0.51 18.28 -0.63
N LEU A 161 -1.03 17.06 -0.73
CA LEU A 161 -1.12 16.31 -1.99
C LEU A 161 -2.36 16.71 -2.80
N SER A 162 -2.23 16.76 -4.13
CA SER A 162 -3.37 16.91 -5.04
C SER A 162 -4.39 15.79 -4.87
N GLU A 163 -5.63 16.02 -5.34
CA GLU A 163 -6.69 15.00 -5.28
C GLU A 163 -6.33 13.71 -6.03
N GLU A 164 -5.64 13.85 -7.16
CA GLU A 164 -5.17 12.72 -7.96
C GLU A 164 -4.09 11.92 -7.24
N ALA A 165 -3.07 12.59 -6.68
CA ALA A 165 -2.04 11.91 -5.90
C ALA A 165 -2.62 11.22 -4.65
N ARG A 166 -3.55 11.88 -3.94
CA ARG A 166 -4.26 11.27 -2.80
C ARG A 166 -5.06 10.04 -3.20
N LYS A 167 -5.68 10.05 -4.38
CA LYS A 167 -6.40 8.90 -4.93
C LYS A 167 -5.45 7.75 -5.23
N ASN A 168 -4.34 8.00 -5.94
CA ASN A 168 -3.35 6.97 -6.25
C ASN A 168 -2.74 6.37 -4.97
N LEU A 169 -2.43 7.20 -3.97
CA LEU A 169 -1.93 6.72 -2.68
C LEU A 169 -2.93 5.80 -1.97
N ARG A 170 -4.22 6.13 -2.00
CA ARG A 170 -5.27 5.24 -1.46
C ARG A 170 -5.33 3.91 -2.20
N GLU A 171 -5.29 3.94 -3.54
CA GLU A 171 -5.30 2.73 -4.35
C GLU A 171 -4.06 1.84 -4.08
N TRP A 172 -2.89 2.43 -3.83
CA TRP A 172 -1.68 1.71 -3.47
C TRP A 172 -1.78 1.08 -2.07
N ILE A 173 -2.20 1.87 -1.07
CA ILE A 173 -2.39 1.39 0.31
C ILE A 173 -3.44 0.28 0.36
N GLY A 174 -4.53 0.43 -0.37
CA GLY A 174 -5.60 -0.57 -0.51
C GLY A 174 -5.09 -1.90 -1.07
N ALA A 175 -4.40 -1.84 -2.21
CA ALA A 175 -3.85 -3.02 -2.85
C ALA A 175 -2.84 -3.77 -1.97
N ALA A 176 -1.94 -3.06 -1.29
CA ALA A 176 -1.00 -3.67 -0.36
C ALA A 176 -1.70 -4.31 0.85
N SER A 177 -2.68 -3.61 1.44
CA SER A 177 -3.46 -4.15 2.58
C SER A 177 -4.23 -5.41 2.17
N TYR A 178 -4.74 -5.45 0.94
CA TYR A 178 -5.41 -6.62 0.42
C TYR A 178 -4.45 -7.79 0.18
N GLN A 179 -3.24 -7.53 -0.30
CA GLN A 179 -2.23 -8.57 -0.48
C GLN A 179 -1.85 -9.21 0.86
N ASP A 180 -1.73 -8.43 1.93
CA ASP A 180 -1.51 -8.95 3.29
C ASP A 180 -2.65 -9.87 3.73
N PHE A 181 -3.89 -9.44 3.51
CA PHE A 181 -5.07 -10.27 3.78
C PHE A 181 -5.05 -11.58 2.95
N ALA A 182 -4.75 -11.51 1.66
CA ALA A 182 -4.70 -12.69 0.80
C ALA A 182 -3.62 -13.68 1.28
N ASN A 183 -2.43 -13.17 1.62
CA ASN A 183 -1.33 -13.96 2.17
C ASN A 183 -1.71 -14.61 3.51
N LEU A 184 -2.47 -13.90 4.36
CA LEU A 184 -2.97 -14.43 5.62
C LEU A 184 -3.93 -15.60 5.38
N VAL A 185 -4.90 -15.44 4.49
CA VAL A 185 -5.85 -16.51 4.16
C VAL A 185 -5.12 -17.73 3.61
N ASP A 186 -4.14 -17.54 2.73
CA ASP A 186 -3.35 -18.65 2.19
C ASP A 186 -2.54 -19.38 3.28
N ARG A 187 -2.02 -18.66 4.28
CA ARG A 187 -1.37 -19.28 5.44
C ARG A 187 -2.37 -20.03 6.31
N ILE A 188 -3.57 -19.49 6.52
CA ILE A 188 -4.62 -20.16 7.28
C ILE A 188 -5.02 -21.46 6.60
N LEU A 189 -5.27 -21.44 5.29
CA LEU A 189 -5.63 -22.62 4.50
C LEU A 189 -4.56 -23.71 4.55
N ASN A 190 -3.28 -23.34 4.65
CA ASN A 190 -2.17 -24.28 4.68
C ASN A 190 -1.82 -24.81 6.08
N LYS A 191 -2.09 -24.04 7.15
CA LYS A 191 -1.62 -24.36 8.50
C LYS A 191 -2.71 -24.79 9.48
N LEU A 192 -3.94 -24.32 9.31
CA LEU A 192 -5.04 -24.70 10.19
C LEU A 192 -5.69 -26.00 9.69
N PRO A 193 -6.04 -26.94 10.59
CA PRO A 193 -6.79 -28.13 10.24
C PRO A 193 -8.27 -27.78 10.01
N LEU A 194 -8.56 -27.11 8.90
CA LEU A 194 -9.91 -26.72 8.50
C LEU A 194 -10.61 -27.87 7.77
N ASN A 195 -11.94 -27.96 7.92
CA ASN A 195 -12.71 -28.87 7.09
C ASN A 195 -12.89 -28.31 5.66
N ASP A 196 -13.25 -29.18 4.70
CA ASP A 196 -13.42 -28.80 3.29
C ASP A 196 -14.41 -27.65 3.06
N ARG A 197 -15.42 -27.51 3.94
CA ARG A 197 -16.41 -26.43 3.83
C ARG A 197 -15.77 -25.10 4.23
N GLU A 198 -15.08 -25.04 5.35
CA GLU A 198 -14.39 -23.84 5.84
C GLU A 198 -13.28 -23.39 4.88
N SER A 199 -12.47 -24.34 4.39
CA SER A 199 -11.43 -24.06 3.40
C SER A 199 -12.01 -23.45 2.11
N ARG A 200 -13.13 -23.99 1.62
CA ARG A 200 -13.84 -23.43 0.46
C ARG A 200 -14.46 -22.06 0.75
N GLN A 201 -15.00 -21.84 1.95
CA GLN A 201 -15.55 -20.54 2.35
C GLN A 201 -14.47 -19.45 2.30
N LEU A 202 -13.34 -19.68 2.97
CA LEU A 202 -12.20 -18.76 3.00
C LEU A 202 -11.66 -18.46 1.59
N SER A 203 -11.38 -19.51 0.81
CA SER A 203 -10.84 -19.35 -0.55
C SER A 203 -11.80 -18.57 -1.46
N ARG A 204 -13.11 -18.89 -1.45
CA ARG A 204 -14.10 -18.21 -2.31
C ARG A 204 -14.26 -16.73 -1.96
N ARG A 205 -14.19 -16.38 -0.68
CA ARG A 205 -14.36 -14.99 -0.22
C ARG A 205 -13.11 -14.18 -0.46
N LYS A 206 -11.93 -14.77 -0.26
CA LYS A 206 -10.68 -14.19 -0.75
C LYS A 206 -10.80 -13.86 -2.24
N ASP A 207 -11.16 -14.84 -3.07
CA ASP A 207 -11.28 -14.60 -4.51
C ASP A 207 -12.32 -13.52 -4.85
N PHE A 208 -13.48 -13.53 -4.18
CA PHE A 208 -14.51 -12.51 -4.35
C PHE A 208 -13.98 -11.09 -4.07
N TRP A 209 -13.39 -10.88 -2.88
CA TRP A 209 -12.88 -9.57 -2.46
C TRP A 209 -11.66 -9.11 -3.27
N SER A 210 -10.94 -10.03 -3.93
CA SER A 210 -9.88 -9.66 -4.88
C SER A 210 -10.39 -8.84 -6.07
N ASN A 211 -11.68 -8.96 -6.40
CA ASN A 211 -12.31 -8.17 -7.44
C ASN A 211 -12.62 -6.74 -6.98
N TYR A 212 -12.42 -6.39 -5.70
CA TYR A 212 -12.65 -5.06 -5.13
C TYR A 212 -11.38 -4.46 -4.50
N SER A 213 -10.24 -5.13 -4.64
CA SER A 213 -8.95 -4.77 -4.01
C SER A 213 -8.54 -3.31 -4.18
N ASP A 214 -8.96 -2.71 -5.30
CA ASP A 214 -8.54 -1.38 -5.72
C ASP A 214 -9.37 -0.28 -5.06
N ALA A 215 -10.56 -0.63 -4.57
CA ALA A 215 -11.47 0.29 -3.92
C ALA A 215 -11.25 0.37 -2.40
N PHE A 216 -10.46 -0.53 -1.82
CA PHE A 216 -10.16 -0.49 -0.39
C PHE A 216 -9.29 0.70 -0.04
N LEU A 217 -9.73 1.52 0.90
CA LEU A 217 -8.92 2.60 1.49
C LEU A 217 -8.05 2.08 2.64
N ARG A 218 -8.61 1.12 3.39
CA ARG A 218 -7.99 0.46 4.53
C ARG A 218 -8.65 -0.89 4.74
N ILE A 219 -7.89 -1.83 5.26
CA ILE A 219 -8.38 -3.13 5.72
C ILE A 219 -7.94 -3.29 7.16
N ARG A 220 -8.85 -3.70 8.03
CA ARG A 220 -8.52 -4.20 9.38
C ARG A 220 -8.82 -5.67 9.40
N ILE A 221 -7.87 -6.46 9.89
CA ILE A 221 -7.99 -7.91 9.93
C ILE A 221 -8.04 -8.36 11.37
N LEU A 222 -9.14 -9.00 11.74
CA LEU A 222 -9.41 -9.49 13.08
C LEU A 222 -9.47 -11.02 13.03
N ILE A 223 -8.60 -11.69 13.78
CA ILE A 223 -8.52 -13.15 13.77
C ILE A 223 -8.88 -13.75 15.13
N PRO A 224 -9.51 -14.93 15.18
CA PRO A 224 -9.70 -15.66 16.43
C PRO A 224 -8.37 -15.96 17.12
N GLY A 225 -8.36 -15.95 18.45
CA GLY A 225 -7.17 -16.32 19.23
C GLY A 225 -6.66 -17.75 18.96
N LYS A 226 -7.51 -18.65 18.47
CA LYS A 226 -7.07 -19.98 18.01
C LYS A 226 -6.29 -19.93 16.69
N THR A 227 -6.62 -18.98 15.81
CA THR A 227 -5.94 -18.84 14.52
C THR A 227 -4.53 -18.29 14.71
N ILE A 228 -4.32 -17.40 15.68
CA ILE A 228 -3.00 -16.79 15.91
C ILE A 228 -1.94 -17.78 16.37
N SER A 229 -2.30 -18.83 17.12
CA SER A 229 -1.33 -19.83 17.58
C SER A 229 -0.67 -20.62 16.44
N TYR A 230 -1.23 -20.56 15.23
CA TYR A 230 -0.69 -21.20 14.02
C TYR A 230 0.01 -20.20 13.08
N LEU A 231 -0.02 -18.91 13.39
CA LEU A 231 0.50 -17.83 12.56
C LEU A 231 1.69 -17.15 13.24
N ASN A 232 2.74 -16.85 12.47
CA ASN A 232 3.77 -15.93 12.92
C ASN A 232 3.33 -14.52 12.52
N THR A 233 2.87 -13.73 13.48
CA THR A 233 2.30 -12.39 13.22
C THR A 233 3.32 -11.37 12.75
N GLN A 234 4.62 -11.64 12.95
CA GLN A 234 5.72 -10.81 12.45
C GLN A 234 5.84 -10.80 10.91
N ASP A 235 5.16 -11.72 10.22
CA ASP A 235 5.26 -11.85 8.77
C ASP A 235 4.29 -10.93 8.00
N PHE A 236 3.52 -10.08 8.69
CA PHE A 236 2.48 -9.25 8.10
C PHE A 236 2.75 -7.76 8.36
N SER A 237 2.62 -6.93 7.32
CA SER A 237 2.75 -5.46 7.42
C SER A 237 1.48 -4.76 7.89
N SER A 238 0.33 -5.44 7.87
CA SER A 238 -0.95 -4.91 8.33
C SER A 238 -1.18 -5.23 9.81
N ASP A 239 -1.87 -4.33 10.51
CA ASP A 239 -2.31 -4.54 11.90
C ASP A 239 -3.30 -5.72 11.96
N ILE A 240 -2.79 -6.92 12.27
CA ILE A 240 -3.59 -8.09 12.57
C ILE A 240 -3.87 -8.08 14.07
N GLU A 241 -5.15 -8.02 14.42
CA GLU A 241 -5.58 -8.00 15.82
C GLU A 241 -6.32 -9.28 16.20
N ILE A 242 -6.20 -9.64 17.48
CA ILE A 242 -6.90 -10.80 18.03
C ILE A 242 -8.31 -10.37 18.45
N LEU A 243 -9.31 -11.11 17.97
CA LEU A 243 -10.70 -10.97 18.44
C LEU A 243 -10.81 -11.36 19.90
N ALA A 244 -11.55 -10.57 20.68
CA ALA A 244 -11.95 -10.94 22.02
C ALA A 244 -12.81 -12.23 21.97
N HIS A 245 -12.52 -13.15 22.87
CA HIS A 245 -13.17 -14.46 22.87
C HIS A 245 -14.64 -14.37 23.29
N ASP A 246 -15.55 -14.78 22.42
CA ASP A 246 -17.00 -14.76 22.67
C ASP A 246 -17.72 -16.08 22.31
N GLY A 247 -16.94 -17.13 22.06
CA GLY A 247 -17.41 -18.44 21.59
C GLY A 247 -17.45 -18.58 20.07
N THR A 248 -17.18 -17.53 19.30
CA THR A 248 -17.19 -17.57 17.83
C THR A 248 -15.78 -17.70 17.26
N ASP A 249 -15.59 -18.61 16.32
CA ASP A 249 -14.30 -18.88 15.68
C ASP A 249 -14.40 -18.57 14.18
N THR A 250 -14.29 -17.29 13.83
CA THR A 250 -14.35 -16.79 12.46
C THR A 250 -13.40 -15.62 12.28
N GLU A 251 -12.64 -15.59 11.20
CA GLU A 251 -11.88 -14.42 10.80
C GLU A 251 -12.85 -13.33 10.32
N VAL A 252 -12.54 -12.09 10.66
CA VAL A 252 -13.33 -10.93 10.28
C VAL A 252 -12.42 -9.91 9.60
N CYS A 253 -12.84 -9.41 8.43
CA CYS A 253 -12.23 -8.22 7.86
C CYS A 253 -13.21 -7.06 7.86
N VAL A 254 -12.69 -5.89 8.19
CA VAL A 254 -13.36 -4.62 7.98
C VAL A 254 -12.69 -3.91 6.81
N PHE A 255 -13.45 -3.70 5.74
CA PHE A 255 -13.03 -2.97 4.55
C PHE A 255 -13.60 -1.56 4.57
N ASP A 256 -12.75 -0.56 4.40
CA ASP A 256 -13.15 0.84 4.18
C ASP A 256 -13.26 1.12 2.68
N PHE A 257 -14.47 1.43 2.21
CA PHE A 257 -14.80 1.77 0.81
C PHE A 257 -15.01 3.28 0.60
N GLY A 258 -14.55 4.13 1.51
CA GLY A 258 -14.82 5.56 1.46
C GLY A 258 -16.14 5.88 2.15
N GLU A 259 -17.26 5.86 1.42
CA GLU A 259 -18.58 6.20 1.99
C GLU A 259 -19.23 5.06 2.79
N TRP A 260 -18.64 3.87 2.75
CA TRP A 260 -19.19 2.66 3.35
C TRP A 260 -18.11 1.86 4.07
N PHE A 261 -18.50 1.22 5.17
CA PHE A 261 -17.73 0.14 5.79
C PHE A 261 -18.39 -1.19 5.51
N VAL A 262 -17.59 -2.18 5.09
CA VAL A 262 -18.02 -3.56 4.90
C VAL A 262 -17.33 -4.44 5.93
N ILE A 263 -18.10 -5.27 6.62
CA ILE A 263 -17.60 -6.29 7.55
C ILE A 263 -17.90 -7.66 6.98
N GLU A 264 -16.88 -8.46 6.75
CA GLU A 264 -16.99 -9.83 6.25
C GLU A 264 -16.65 -10.83 7.36
N PHE A 265 -17.54 -11.79 7.62
CA PHE A 265 -17.35 -12.87 8.60
C PHE A 265 -17.04 -14.18 7.87
N PHE A 266 -15.77 -14.52 7.70
CA PHE A 266 -15.26 -15.41 6.64
C PHE A 266 -15.63 -16.90 6.71
N ARG A 267 -15.90 -17.44 7.89
CA ARG A 267 -16.21 -18.88 8.04
C ARG A 267 -17.25 -19.18 9.11
N GLY A 268 -17.78 -20.39 9.07
CA GLY A 268 -18.79 -20.89 10.00
C GLY A 268 -20.22 -20.78 9.48
N GLY A 269 -21.19 -21.19 10.30
CA GLY A 269 -22.63 -21.18 9.96
C GLY A 269 -23.23 -19.77 9.93
N GLY A 270 -22.75 -18.87 10.79
CA GLY A 270 -23.18 -17.47 10.87
C GLY A 270 -22.43 -16.52 9.95
N SER A 271 -21.91 -17.03 8.83
CA SER A 271 -21.07 -16.25 7.95
C SER A 271 -21.90 -15.30 7.08
N GLU A 272 -21.54 -14.01 7.06
CA GLU A 272 -22.35 -12.94 6.48
C GLU A 272 -21.47 -11.74 6.10
N ILE A 273 -22.04 -10.82 5.35
CA ILE A 273 -21.47 -9.51 5.05
C ILE A 273 -22.38 -8.47 5.69
N ARG A 274 -21.79 -7.48 6.36
CA ARG A 274 -22.52 -6.33 6.89
C ARG A 274 -22.02 -5.05 6.27
N LEU A 275 -22.95 -4.17 5.94
CA LEU A 275 -22.66 -2.89 5.31
C LEU A 275 -23.19 -1.75 6.19
N PHE A 276 -22.34 -0.77 6.42
CA PHE A 276 -22.63 0.42 7.23
C PHE A 276 -22.28 1.68 6.45
N PRO A 277 -23.16 2.70 6.43
CA PRO A 277 -22.76 4.01 5.92
C PRO A 277 -21.63 4.55 6.80
N LYS A 278 -20.71 5.32 6.21
CA LYS A 278 -19.69 5.99 6.99
C LYS A 278 -20.32 6.99 7.95
N GLY A 279 -19.77 7.02 9.16
CA GLY A 279 -20.25 7.83 10.27
C GLY A 279 -19.46 7.50 11.53
N ASP A 280 -20.08 7.68 12.70
CA ASP A 280 -19.41 7.54 14.01
C ASP A 280 -18.88 6.13 14.32
N LEU A 281 -19.24 5.13 13.51
CA LEU A 281 -18.75 3.77 13.62
C LEU A 281 -17.26 3.61 13.29
N GLU A 282 -16.64 4.60 12.63
CA GLU A 282 -15.21 4.51 12.27
C GLU A 282 -14.33 4.28 13.49
N THR A 283 -14.57 4.99 14.59
CA THR A 283 -13.82 4.83 15.84
C THR A 283 -13.97 3.42 16.38
N ILE A 284 -15.18 2.86 16.36
CA ILE A 284 -15.43 1.50 16.84
C ILE A 284 -14.71 0.48 15.95
N LEU A 285 -14.89 0.60 14.64
CA LEU A 285 -14.41 -0.38 13.68
C LEU A 285 -12.90 -0.36 13.46
N PHE A 286 -12.23 0.75 13.75
CA PHE A 286 -10.82 0.92 13.41
C PHE A 286 -9.91 1.40 14.55
N ASN A 287 -10.47 1.92 15.65
CA ASN A 287 -9.68 2.45 16.78
C ASN A 287 -9.99 1.73 18.11
N SER A 288 -11.08 0.95 18.22
CA SER A 288 -11.37 0.18 19.42
C SER A 288 -10.58 -1.12 19.47
N ASN A 289 -9.89 -1.38 20.57
CA ASN A 289 -9.23 -2.67 20.84
C ASN A 289 -10.23 -3.69 21.41
N ASN A 290 -9.89 -4.98 21.34
CA ASN A 290 -10.66 -6.09 21.94
C ASN A 290 -12.09 -6.25 21.38
N LEU A 291 -12.28 -6.05 20.07
CA LEU A 291 -13.55 -6.34 19.43
C LEU A 291 -13.85 -7.84 19.42
N SER A 292 -15.09 -8.22 19.70
CA SER A 292 -15.62 -9.57 19.55
C SER A 292 -16.58 -9.65 18.36
N VAL A 293 -16.83 -10.87 17.87
CA VAL A 293 -17.74 -11.11 16.73
C VAL A 293 -19.16 -10.68 17.08
N LYS A 294 -19.62 -10.98 18.30
CA LYS A 294 -20.94 -10.57 18.81
C LYS A 294 -21.07 -9.06 18.90
N GLN A 295 -20.04 -8.35 19.36
CA GLN A 295 -20.06 -6.88 19.36
C GLN A 295 -20.19 -6.34 17.95
N LEU A 296 -19.42 -6.85 16.99
CA LEU A 296 -19.53 -6.43 15.58
C LEU A 296 -20.92 -6.69 15.01
N ARG A 297 -21.54 -7.83 15.33
CA ARG A 297 -22.93 -8.13 14.96
C ARG A 297 -23.95 -7.24 15.67
N SER A 298 -23.69 -6.80 16.90
CA SER A 298 -24.60 -5.92 17.64
C SER A 298 -24.69 -4.51 17.06
N LEU A 299 -23.72 -4.09 16.22
CA LEU A 299 -23.75 -2.79 15.54
C LEU A 299 -24.90 -2.68 14.52
N GLY A 300 -25.51 -3.80 14.11
CA GLY A 300 -26.59 -3.81 13.11
C GLY A 300 -26.06 -3.77 11.68
N GLY A 301 -26.53 -2.81 10.89
CA GLY A 301 -26.17 -2.64 9.48
C GLY A 301 -27.04 -3.45 8.52
N GLU A 302 -26.89 -3.18 7.23
CA GLU A 302 -27.50 -4.02 6.20
C GLU A 302 -26.75 -5.34 6.13
N VAL A 303 -27.48 -6.47 6.09
CA VAL A 303 -26.89 -7.81 6.10
C VAL A 303 -27.08 -8.49 4.75
N HIS A 304 -26.03 -9.15 4.28
CA HIS A 304 -26.06 -10.04 3.12
C HIS A 304 -25.51 -11.42 3.49
N ASP A 305 -26.15 -12.46 2.99
CA ASP A 305 -25.82 -13.86 3.26
C ASP A 305 -24.63 -14.40 2.44
N HIS A 306 -24.27 -15.65 2.73
CA HIS A 306 -23.35 -16.47 1.93
C HIS A 306 -23.99 -17.79 1.45
N VAL A 307 -25.31 -17.86 1.30
CA VAL A 307 -26.00 -19.07 0.82
C VAL A 307 -25.77 -19.28 -0.68
N PHE A 308 -26.35 -20.32 -1.26
CA PHE A 308 -26.24 -20.63 -2.68
C PHE A 308 -26.40 -19.39 -3.57
N LEU A 309 -25.47 -19.20 -4.51
CA LEU A 309 -25.39 -18.05 -5.41
C LEU A 309 -25.29 -16.67 -4.75
N TRP A 310 -24.71 -16.54 -3.57
CA TRP A 310 -24.54 -15.23 -2.92
C TRP A 310 -23.75 -14.20 -3.76
N GLN A 311 -22.81 -14.61 -4.62
CA GLN A 311 -21.93 -13.65 -5.32
C GLN A 311 -22.66 -12.72 -6.30
N PRO A 312 -23.48 -13.20 -7.26
CA PRO A 312 -24.27 -12.31 -8.13
C PRO A 312 -25.16 -11.31 -7.36
N PHE A 313 -25.80 -11.79 -6.29
CA PHE A 313 -26.67 -10.94 -5.47
C PHE A 313 -25.86 -9.91 -4.67
N CYS A 314 -24.70 -10.30 -4.15
CA CYS A 314 -23.80 -9.41 -3.43
C CYS A 314 -23.26 -8.31 -4.34
N VAL A 315 -22.84 -8.65 -5.57
CA VAL A 315 -22.41 -7.67 -6.59
C VAL A 315 -23.51 -6.65 -6.86
N LYS A 316 -24.76 -7.11 -7.08
CA LYS A 316 -25.92 -6.24 -7.32
C LYS A 316 -26.24 -5.37 -6.11
N TRP A 317 -26.14 -5.92 -4.90
CA TRP A 317 -26.36 -5.21 -3.64
C TRP A 317 -25.32 -4.12 -3.41
N LEU A 318 -24.02 -4.42 -3.56
CA LEU A 318 -22.92 -3.46 -3.47
C LEU A 318 -23.01 -2.38 -4.56
N GLY A 319 -23.34 -2.75 -5.80
CA GLY A 319 -23.47 -1.81 -6.91
C GLY A 319 -24.56 -0.75 -6.70
N ARG A 320 -25.67 -1.10 -6.01
CA ARG A 320 -26.71 -0.13 -5.61
C ARG A 320 -26.22 0.93 -4.62
N LYS A 321 -25.07 0.68 -3.99
CA LYS A 321 -24.43 1.56 -2.99
C LYS A 321 -23.25 2.33 -3.57
N GLY A 322 -22.99 2.18 -4.87
CA GLY A 322 -21.85 2.79 -5.55
C GLY A 322 -20.53 2.05 -5.32
N ILE A 323 -20.58 0.82 -4.78
CA ILE A 323 -19.40 -0.03 -4.60
C ILE A 323 -19.29 -0.96 -5.80
N TYR A 324 -18.26 -0.74 -6.62
CA TYR A 324 -18.03 -1.49 -7.85
C TYR A 324 -16.72 -2.28 -7.82
N PRO A 325 -16.63 -3.38 -8.59
CA PRO A 325 -15.37 -4.09 -8.77
C PRO A 325 -14.27 -3.20 -9.35
N ASN A 326 -13.02 -3.65 -9.25
CA ASN A 326 -11.85 -3.01 -9.85
C ASN A 326 -12.10 -2.72 -11.32
N LYS A 327 -11.54 -1.61 -11.79
CA LYS A 327 -11.61 -1.23 -13.20
C LYS A 327 -11.04 -2.34 -14.08
N ASP A 328 -11.62 -2.48 -15.26
CA ASP A 328 -11.18 -3.43 -16.30
C ASP A 328 -11.41 -4.92 -15.99
N ILE A 329 -12.13 -5.27 -14.92
CA ILE A 329 -12.57 -6.65 -14.70
C ILE A 329 -13.62 -7.02 -15.76
N THR A 330 -13.26 -7.90 -16.69
CA THR A 330 -14.19 -8.51 -17.65
C THR A 330 -14.74 -9.85 -17.17
N TYR A 331 -14.01 -10.52 -16.29
CA TYR A 331 -14.39 -11.81 -15.72
C TYR A 331 -14.14 -11.80 -14.21
N PHE A 332 -15.18 -12.14 -13.45
CA PHE A 332 -15.08 -12.18 -11.99
C PHE A 332 -14.17 -13.33 -11.56
N ARG A 333 -13.19 -13.03 -10.71
CA ARG A 333 -12.35 -14.06 -10.10
C ARG A 333 -13.18 -14.81 -9.08
N VAL A 334 -13.47 -16.07 -9.38
CA VAL A 334 -14.10 -17.04 -8.49
C VAL A 334 -13.29 -18.33 -8.54
N SER A 335 -13.30 -19.07 -7.43
CA SER A 335 -12.59 -20.34 -7.30
C SER A 335 -13.15 -21.47 -8.19
N SER A 336 -14.08 -21.19 -9.12
CA SER A 336 -14.68 -22.13 -10.07
C SER A 336 -13.99 -22.09 -11.44
N ARG A 337 -14.06 -23.20 -12.18
CA ARG A 337 -13.48 -23.31 -13.54
C ARG A 337 -14.12 -22.33 -14.53
N SER A 338 -15.42 -22.04 -14.38
CA SER A 338 -16.09 -20.97 -15.12
C SER A 338 -15.99 -19.67 -14.33
N ARG A 339 -15.31 -18.68 -14.91
CA ARG A 339 -15.32 -17.29 -14.42
C ARG A 339 -16.49 -16.58 -15.08
N PRO A 340 -17.49 -16.09 -14.33
CA PRO A 340 -18.63 -15.42 -14.93
C PRO A 340 -18.16 -14.08 -15.53
N TYR A 341 -18.67 -13.77 -16.71
CA TYR A 341 -18.47 -12.47 -17.34
C TYR A 341 -19.11 -11.39 -16.47
N PHE A 342 -18.39 -10.30 -16.21
CA PHE A 342 -18.94 -9.14 -15.52
C PHE A 342 -19.39 -8.10 -16.54
N ASP A 343 -20.67 -7.77 -16.53
CA ASP A 343 -21.23 -6.80 -17.46
C ASP A 343 -21.16 -5.39 -16.85
N TRP A 344 -20.26 -4.57 -17.42
CA TRP A 344 -20.09 -3.17 -17.02
C TRP A 344 -21.29 -2.28 -17.34
N LYS A 345 -22.16 -2.65 -18.27
CA LYS A 345 -23.37 -1.86 -18.58
C LYS A 345 -24.41 -1.98 -17.49
N THR A 346 -24.54 -3.18 -16.92
CA THR A 346 -25.51 -3.47 -15.86
C THR A 346 -24.89 -3.51 -14.47
N HIS A 347 -23.56 -3.38 -14.38
CA HIS A 347 -22.77 -3.56 -13.15
C HIS A 347 -23.14 -4.84 -12.41
N SER A 348 -23.31 -5.95 -13.13
CA SER A 348 -23.84 -7.19 -12.58
C SER A 348 -23.19 -8.45 -13.16
N LEU A 349 -23.35 -9.55 -12.43
CA LEU A 349 -23.07 -10.89 -12.94
C LEU A 349 -24.32 -11.46 -13.63
N PRO A 350 -24.18 -12.49 -14.48
CA PRO A 350 -25.31 -13.09 -15.17
C PRO A 350 -26.40 -13.50 -14.19
N GLU A 351 -27.65 -13.12 -14.49
CA GLU A 351 -28.82 -13.49 -13.70
C GLU A 351 -28.91 -15.02 -13.67
N PRO A 352 -29.04 -15.63 -12.47
CA PRO A 352 -29.22 -17.08 -12.35
C PRO A 352 -30.52 -17.58 -12.98
N SER A 353 -30.59 -18.88 -13.26
CA SER A 353 -31.83 -19.49 -13.77
C SER A 353 -32.97 -19.40 -12.75
N GLN A 354 -34.23 -19.54 -13.20
CA GLN A 354 -35.38 -19.53 -12.27
C GLN A 354 -35.31 -20.67 -11.24
N GLU A 355 -34.86 -21.85 -11.65
CA GLU A 355 -34.66 -23.00 -10.76
C GLU A 355 -33.64 -22.69 -9.67
N ASP A 356 -32.49 -22.12 -10.06
CA ASP A 356 -31.46 -21.70 -9.12
C ASP A 356 -31.94 -20.61 -8.14
N GLN A 357 -32.79 -19.69 -8.61
CA GLN A 357 -33.36 -18.64 -7.77
C GLN A 357 -34.31 -19.23 -6.72
N LEU A 358 -35.13 -20.20 -7.08
CA LEU A 358 -36.02 -20.91 -6.15
C LEU A 358 -35.21 -21.69 -5.10
N GLU A 359 -34.18 -22.42 -5.52
CA GLU A 359 -33.29 -23.14 -4.58
C GLU A 359 -32.62 -22.17 -3.60
N ARG A 360 -32.16 -21.02 -4.10
CA ARG A 360 -31.58 -19.98 -3.24
C ARG A 360 -32.59 -19.47 -2.21
N GLU A 361 -33.83 -19.18 -2.60
CA GLU A 361 -34.87 -18.68 -1.68
C GLU A 361 -35.15 -19.66 -0.54
N GLU A 362 -35.22 -20.96 -0.83
CA GLU A 362 -35.36 -21.99 0.19
C GLU A 362 -34.19 -21.95 1.19
N GLN A 363 -32.95 -21.93 0.70
CA GLN A 363 -31.77 -21.86 1.54
C GLN A 363 -31.70 -20.56 2.36
N LEU A 364 -32.15 -19.44 1.79
CA LEU A 364 -32.19 -18.14 2.45
C LEU A 364 -33.14 -18.16 3.66
N ASN A 365 -34.30 -18.81 3.52
CA ASN A 365 -35.26 -18.99 4.61
C ASN A 365 -34.70 -19.87 5.74
N HIS A 366 -33.88 -20.87 5.42
CA HIS A 366 -33.16 -21.64 6.43
C HIS A 366 -32.10 -20.78 7.14
N TRP A 367 -31.34 -19.99 6.38
CA TRP A 367 -30.29 -19.13 6.92
C TRP A 367 -30.85 -18.04 7.85
N HIS A 368 -31.94 -17.36 7.48
CA HIS A 368 -32.59 -16.36 8.33
C HIS A 368 -32.97 -16.93 9.71
N ARG A 369 -33.52 -18.15 9.74
CA ARG A 369 -33.86 -18.84 11.00
C ARG A 369 -32.62 -19.14 11.83
N HIS A 370 -31.51 -19.51 11.19
CA HIS A 370 -30.25 -19.79 11.88
C HIS A 370 -29.62 -18.51 12.47
N ILE A 371 -29.52 -17.43 11.69
CA ILE A 371 -28.95 -16.15 12.14
C ILE A 371 -29.76 -15.56 13.29
N ALA A 372 -31.09 -15.65 13.26
CA ALA A 372 -31.95 -15.18 14.35
C ALA A 372 -31.72 -15.93 15.68
N SER A 373 -31.05 -17.08 15.66
CA SER A 373 -30.71 -17.87 16.85
C SER A 373 -29.30 -17.62 17.40
N LEU A 374 -28.47 -16.85 16.68
CA LEU A 374 -27.10 -16.49 17.05
C LEU A 374 -27.05 -15.12 17.73
#